data_AF-A0A9N8F582-F1
#
_entry.id   AF-A0A9N8F582-F1
#
_cell.length_a   1.000
_cell.length_b   1.000
_cell.length_c   1.000
_cell.angle_alpha   90.00
_cell.angle_beta   90.00
_cell.angle_gamma   90.00
#
_symmetry.space_group_name_H-M   'P 1'
#
loop_
_entity.id
_entity.type
_entity.pdbx_description
1 polymer ?
#
loop_
_entity_poly.entity_id
_entity_poly.type
_entity_poly.pdbx_seq_one_letter_code
_entity_poly.pdbx_strand_id
1 'polypeptide(L)'
;MSQENTPDGSSTPTVEPTRLFRSPVVKPSSKKAHELEEMQECNLEKLVEYVRAAIEKPFCFDLINKPGRRTTCTCLQDLGEQIDDEEVGLEACAKSLFLFCKLDYAERKRMVKEWIRSGLAAQLMFQGMQRETTTRVFLLPGSTTRLICRNALCQFIGYGQKSWKGVVKLVKSGDDPVHGLKNKVGNKLNSKSMDLFHVFFTSMKEHALPRATKIVRTEMVDGVNTLVELREEEKDIVELHRP
;
A
#
# COMPACT_ATOMS: atom_id res chain seq x y z
N MET A 1 -14.27 -66.09 19.31
CA MET A 1 -15.31 -65.08 19.62
C MET A 1 -14.63 -63.95 20.35
N SER A 2 -14.23 -62.91 19.62
CA SER A 2 -13.65 -61.69 20.18
C SER A 2 -14.22 -60.54 19.36
N GLN A 3 -15.01 -59.70 20.03
CA GLN A 3 -15.74 -58.59 19.45
C GLN A 3 -14.77 -57.43 19.16
N GLU A 4 -14.84 -56.89 17.95
CA GLU A 4 -14.20 -55.62 17.58
C GLU A 4 -15.05 -54.46 18.12
N ASN A 5 -14.45 -53.66 19.00
CA ASN A 5 -14.96 -52.37 19.44
C ASN A 5 -14.51 -51.29 18.45
N THR A 6 -15.45 -50.64 17.77
CA THR A 6 -15.25 -49.36 17.07
C THR A 6 -15.68 -48.19 17.96
N PRO A 7 -14.88 -47.12 18.09
CA PRO A 7 -15.33 -45.90 18.74
C PRO A 7 -15.77 -44.82 17.74
N ASP A 8 -16.97 -44.31 18.01
CA ASP A 8 -17.49 -42.94 17.92
C ASP A 8 -16.85 -41.90 16.99
N GLY A 9 -17.68 -41.43 16.05
CA GLY A 9 -18.33 -40.13 16.20
C GLY A 9 -17.45 -38.88 16.25
N SER A 10 -16.95 -38.44 15.09
CA SER A 10 -16.44 -37.08 14.88
C SER A 10 -17.32 -36.34 13.87
N SER A 11 -18.28 -35.58 14.38
CA SER A 11 -19.07 -34.63 13.60
C SER A 11 -18.29 -33.32 13.45
N THR A 12 -17.64 -33.12 12.32
CA THR A 12 -17.06 -31.82 11.94
C THR A 12 -18.16 -30.85 11.50
N PRO A 13 -18.22 -29.62 12.02
CA PRO A 13 -19.17 -28.62 11.55
C PRO A 13 -18.79 -28.14 10.15
N THR A 14 -19.68 -28.35 9.19
CA THR A 14 -19.56 -27.83 7.82
C THR A 14 -19.80 -26.32 7.85
N VAL A 15 -18.73 -25.54 7.79
CA VAL A 15 -18.82 -24.08 7.59
C VAL A 15 -19.15 -23.84 6.12
N GLU A 16 -20.36 -23.38 5.85
CA GLU A 16 -20.74 -22.93 4.51
C GLU A 16 -19.84 -21.77 4.05
N PRO A 17 -19.31 -21.80 2.83
CA PRO A 17 -18.50 -20.72 2.31
C PRO A 17 -19.40 -19.52 2.01
N THR A 18 -19.23 -18.46 2.81
CA THR A 18 -19.80 -17.13 2.57
C THR A 18 -19.57 -16.73 1.12
N ARG A 19 -20.66 -16.70 0.33
CA ARG A 19 -20.65 -16.17 -1.04
C ARG A 19 -20.28 -14.70 -0.99
N LEU A 20 -19.00 -14.40 -1.19
CA LEU A 20 -18.51 -13.06 -1.45
C LEU A 20 -19.25 -12.53 -2.69
N PHE A 21 -20.03 -11.46 -2.50
CA PHE A 21 -20.62 -10.67 -3.57
C PHE A 21 -19.51 -10.29 -4.56
N ARG A 22 -19.42 -11.01 -5.68
CA ARG A 22 -18.65 -10.56 -6.84
C ARG A 22 -19.43 -9.43 -7.47
N SER A 23 -19.01 -8.19 -7.21
CA SER A 23 -19.45 -7.04 -8.00
C SER A 23 -19.18 -7.34 -9.48
N PRO A 24 -20.12 -7.05 -10.40
CA PRO A 24 -19.90 -7.25 -11.81
C PRO A 24 -18.73 -6.39 -12.27
N VAL A 25 -17.72 -7.03 -12.87
CA VAL A 25 -16.60 -6.35 -13.52
C VAL A 25 -17.16 -5.69 -14.78
N VAL A 26 -17.51 -4.40 -14.67
CA VAL A 26 -17.94 -3.60 -15.81
C VAL A 26 -16.74 -3.46 -16.76
N LYS A 27 -16.79 -4.15 -17.90
CA LYS A 27 -15.78 -3.99 -18.95
C LYS A 27 -15.86 -2.55 -19.48
N PRO A 28 -14.73 -1.82 -19.57
CA PRO A 28 -14.73 -0.48 -20.14
C PRO A 28 -15.24 -0.51 -21.59
N SER A 29 -15.95 0.53 -22.01
CA SER A 29 -16.37 0.67 -23.41
C SER A 29 -15.15 0.74 -24.33
N SER A 30 -15.29 0.33 -25.59
CA SER A 30 -14.17 0.28 -26.56
C SER A 30 -13.43 1.62 -26.69
N LYS A 31 -14.13 2.75 -26.58
CA LYS A 31 -13.51 4.09 -26.56
C LYS A 31 -12.64 4.34 -25.33
N LYS A 32 -13.11 3.96 -24.14
CA LYS A 32 -12.33 4.10 -22.89
C LYS A 32 -11.13 3.17 -22.83
N ALA A 33 -11.21 2.00 -23.47
CA ALA A 33 -10.09 1.09 -23.58
C ALA A 33 -8.99 1.69 -24.47
N HIS A 34 -9.35 2.26 -25.62
CA HIS A 34 -8.42 2.93 -26.54
C HIS A 34 -7.73 4.15 -25.90
N GLU A 35 -8.50 5.04 -25.26
CA GLU A 35 -7.92 6.21 -24.54
C GLU A 35 -6.94 5.79 -23.43
N LEU A 36 -7.22 4.66 -22.79
CA LEU A 36 -6.35 4.11 -21.75
C LEU A 36 -5.09 3.50 -22.35
N GLU A 37 -5.17 2.85 -23.51
CA GLU A 37 -4.01 2.32 -24.23
C GLU A 37 -3.10 3.46 -24.73
N GLU A 38 -3.65 4.48 -25.38
CA GLU A 38 -2.90 5.66 -25.83
C GLU A 38 -2.20 6.38 -24.67
N MET A 39 -2.87 6.52 -23.52
CA MET A 39 -2.26 7.12 -22.33
C MET A 39 -1.12 6.28 -21.77
N GLN A 40 -1.21 4.94 -21.86
CA GLN A 40 -0.14 4.06 -21.42
C GLN A 40 1.09 4.14 -22.34
N GLU A 41 0.87 4.20 -23.65
CA GLU A 41 1.95 4.38 -24.65
C GLU A 41 2.67 5.72 -24.45
N CYS A 42 1.93 6.83 -24.33
CA CYS A 42 2.52 8.15 -24.07
C CYS A 42 3.32 8.20 -22.76
N ASN A 43 2.89 7.47 -21.73
CA ASN A 43 3.63 7.37 -20.47
C ASN A 43 4.92 6.53 -20.61
N LEU A 44 4.91 5.51 -21.46
CA LEU A 44 6.08 4.68 -21.72
C LEU A 44 7.15 5.46 -22.49
N GLU A 45 6.77 6.22 -23.51
CA GLU A 45 7.69 7.09 -24.27
C GLU A 45 8.40 8.09 -23.36
N LYS A 46 7.66 8.77 -22.48
CA LYS A 46 8.24 9.69 -21.48
C LYS A 46 9.20 8.98 -20.53
N LEU A 47 8.93 7.72 -20.18
CA LEU A 47 9.85 6.92 -19.38
C LEU A 47 11.11 6.55 -20.15
N VAL A 48 11.01 6.24 -21.43
CA VAL A 48 12.18 6.00 -22.29
C VAL A 48 13.05 7.26 -22.36
N GLU A 49 12.46 8.42 -22.62
CA GLU A 49 13.17 9.71 -22.61
C GLU A 49 13.84 9.99 -21.27
N TYR A 50 13.12 9.73 -20.17
CA TYR A 50 13.67 9.87 -18.82
C TYR A 50 14.87 8.96 -18.57
N VAL A 51 14.80 7.69 -18.99
CA VAL A 51 15.89 6.72 -18.83
C VAL A 51 17.10 7.14 -19.69
N ARG A 52 16.86 7.58 -20.93
CA ARG A 52 17.90 8.10 -21.83
C ARG A 52 18.62 9.30 -21.21
N ALA A 53 17.87 10.30 -20.77
CA ALA A 53 18.42 11.49 -20.11
C ALA A 53 19.12 11.18 -18.77
N ALA A 54 18.78 10.06 -18.12
CA ALA A 54 19.49 9.60 -16.93
C ALA A 54 20.85 8.99 -17.28
N ILE A 55 20.95 8.25 -18.39
CA ILE A 55 22.15 7.54 -18.85
C ILE A 55 23.18 8.49 -19.46
N GLU A 56 22.74 9.56 -20.15
CA GLU A 56 23.63 10.60 -20.69
C GLU A 56 24.44 11.36 -19.62
N LYS A 57 24.13 11.17 -18.34
CA LYS A 57 24.84 11.83 -17.24
C LYS A 57 26.15 11.11 -16.94
N PRO A 58 27.30 11.82 -16.88
CA PRO A 58 28.60 11.19 -16.66
C PRO A 58 28.81 10.66 -15.24
N PHE A 59 27.90 10.96 -14.31
CA PHE A 59 28.01 10.54 -12.91
C PHE A 59 26.63 10.33 -12.28
N CYS A 60 26.58 9.49 -11.24
CA CYS A 60 25.40 9.36 -10.39
C CYS A 60 25.32 10.50 -9.36
N PHE A 61 24.08 10.88 -9.00
CA PHE A 61 23.82 11.81 -7.91
C PHE A 61 23.61 11.07 -6.58
N ASP A 62 24.17 11.58 -5.49
CA ASP A 62 23.98 11.05 -4.16
C ASP A 62 22.59 11.40 -3.64
N LEU A 63 21.61 10.52 -3.83
CA LEU A 63 20.23 10.74 -3.39
C LEU A 63 19.99 10.37 -1.92
N ILE A 64 20.98 9.77 -1.25
CA ILE A 64 20.79 9.13 0.06
C ILE A 64 21.57 9.84 1.15
N ASN A 65 22.86 10.11 0.96
CA ASN A 65 23.69 10.71 2.00
C ASN A 65 23.70 12.24 1.86
N LYS A 66 23.91 12.75 0.64
CA LYS A 66 23.98 14.20 0.35
C LYS A 66 23.20 14.53 -0.94
N PRO A 67 21.86 14.66 -0.86
CA PRO A 67 20.98 14.96 -2.00
C PRO A 67 21.53 16.09 -2.88
N GLY A 68 21.66 15.83 -4.19
CA GLY A 68 22.15 16.78 -5.19
C GLY A 68 23.67 16.81 -5.38
N ARG A 69 24.45 16.12 -4.54
CA ARG A 69 25.90 16.02 -4.73
C ARG A 69 26.24 14.98 -5.80
N ARG A 70 27.20 15.29 -6.67
CA ARG A 70 27.77 14.34 -7.64
C ARG A 70 28.61 13.28 -6.92
N THR A 71 28.55 12.04 -7.40
CA THR A 71 29.42 10.95 -6.93
C THR A 71 30.52 10.66 -7.96
N THR A 72 31.50 9.86 -7.58
CA THR A 72 32.55 9.35 -8.49
C THR A 72 32.10 8.14 -9.30
N CYS A 73 30.85 7.68 -9.13
CA CYS A 73 30.34 6.51 -9.82
C CYS A 73 29.88 6.90 -11.23
N THR A 74 30.43 6.21 -12.24
CA THR A 74 30.13 6.38 -13.66
C THR A 74 29.16 5.34 -14.21
N CYS A 75 28.51 4.52 -13.37
CA CYS A 75 27.74 3.37 -13.87
C CYS A 75 26.61 3.74 -14.85
N LEU A 76 26.11 4.98 -14.84
CA LEU A 76 25.14 5.46 -15.83
C LEU A 76 25.79 5.78 -17.19
N GLN A 77 27.00 6.33 -17.18
CA GLN A 77 27.78 6.55 -18.39
C GLN A 77 28.20 5.22 -19.03
N ASP A 78 28.79 4.32 -18.23
CA ASP A 78 29.20 2.99 -18.68
C ASP A 78 28.01 2.20 -19.24
N LEU A 79 26.80 2.42 -18.70
CA LEU A 79 25.59 1.84 -19.26
C LEU A 79 25.36 2.30 -20.70
N GLY A 80 25.46 3.61 -20.97
CA GLY A 80 25.26 4.16 -22.31
C GLY A 80 26.25 3.62 -23.34
N GLU A 81 27.49 3.36 -22.92
CA GLU A 81 28.53 2.77 -23.77
C GLU A 81 28.31 1.26 -24.04
N GLN A 82 27.58 0.56 -23.16
CA GLN A 82 27.37 -0.90 -23.20
C GLN A 82 26.00 -1.32 -23.75
N ILE A 83 25.17 -0.39 -24.22
CA ILE A 83 23.90 -0.75 -24.86
C ILE A 83 24.12 -1.00 -26.34
N ASP A 84 24.54 -2.22 -26.68
CA ASP A 84 24.74 -2.69 -28.07
C ASP A 84 23.48 -2.58 -28.96
N ASP A 85 22.30 -2.54 -28.33
CA ASP A 85 21.01 -2.22 -28.95
C ASP A 85 20.29 -1.20 -28.06
N GLU A 86 20.75 0.07 -28.15
CA GLU A 86 20.40 1.17 -27.25
C GLU A 86 18.89 1.25 -27.01
N GLU A 87 18.12 1.09 -28.08
CA GLU A 87 16.68 1.24 -28.07
C GLU A 87 15.97 0.10 -27.33
N VAL A 88 16.35 -1.16 -27.60
CA VAL A 88 15.74 -2.33 -26.92
C VAL A 88 16.06 -2.35 -25.44
N GLY A 89 17.29 -2.00 -25.04
CA GLY A 89 17.68 -1.94 -23.63
C GLY A 89 16.98 -0.83 -22.85
N LEU A 90 16.87 0.36 -23.45
CA LEU A 90 16.15 1.49 -22.87
C LEU A 90 14.66 1.19 -22.72
N GLU A 91 14.05 0.61 -23.76
CA GLU A 91 12.63 0.27 -23.76
C GLU A 91 12.30 -0.80 -22.71
N ALA A 92 13.14 -1.84 -22.58
CA ALA A 92 12.98 -2.86 -21.54
C ALA A 92 13.07 -2.28 -20.12
N CYS A 93 13.99 -1.35 -19.90
CA CYS A 93 14.11 -0.62 -18.63
C CYS A 93 12.87 0.24 -18.36
N ALA A 94 12.43 1.03 -19.34
CA ALA A 94 11.24 1.86 -19.25
C ALA A 94 9.98 1.03 -18.98
N LYS A 95 9.78 -0.09 -19.69
CA LYS A 95 8.68 -1.04 -19.46
C LYS A 95 8.71 -1.59 -18.03
N SER A 96 9.88 -1.94 -17.53
CA SER A 96 10.03 -2.46 -16.16
C SER A 96 9.73 -1.39 -15.10
N LEU A 97 10.17 -0.15 -15.32
CA LEU A 97 9.85 0.99 -14.45
C LEU A 97 8.36 1.34 -14.50
N PHE A 98 7.74 1.25 -15.68
CA PHE A 98 6.32 1.46 -15.84
C PHE A 98 5.50 0.43 -15.06
N LEU A 99 5.86 -0.85 -15.16
CA LEU A 99 5.24 -1.92 -14.36
C LEU A 99 5.46 -1.70 -12.86
N PHE A 100 6.67 -1.30 -12.45
CA PHE A 100 6.95 -0.94 -11.06
C PHE A 100 6.06 0.21 -10.55
N CYS A 101 5.81 1.23 -11.37
CA CYS A 101 4.94 2.35 -11.03
C CYS A 101 3.48 1.93 -10.84
N LYS A 102 3.00 0.89 -11.55
CA LYS A 102 1.65 0.33 -11.41
C LYS A 102 1.43 -0.47 -10.13
N LEU A 103 2.50 -0.97 -9.50
CA LEU A 103 2.41 -1.70 -8.24
C LEU A 103 1.91 -0.80 -7.11
N ASP A 104 1.21 -1.42 -6.14
CA ASP A 104 0.81 -0.70 -4.94
C ASP A 104 2.02 -0.34 -4.06
N TYR A 105 1.81 0.47 -3.03
CA TYR A 105 2.91 0.89 -2.15
C TYR A 105 3.61 -0.27 -1.42
N ALA A 106 2.86 -1.28 -0.97
CA ALA A 106 3.42 -2.41 -0.24
C ALA A 106 4.21 -3.32 -1.18
N GLU A 107 3.69 -3.58 -2.38
CA GLU A 107 4.34 -4.34 -3.45
C GLU A 107 5.61 -3.66 -3.94
N ARG A 108 5.58 -2.35 -4.21
CA ARG A 108 6.79 -1.59 -4.56
C ARG A 108 7.87 -1.73 -3.49
N LYS A 109 7.50 -1.57 -2.23
CA LYS A 109 8.46 -1.73 -1.12
C LYS A 109 8.98 -3.16 -0.99
N ARG A 110 8.14 -4.15 -1.21
CA ARG A 110 8.54 -5.57 -1.20
C ARG A 110 9.55 -5.84 -2.31
N MET A 111 9.28 -5.34 -3.52
CA MET A 111 10.21 -5.47 -4.65
C MET A 111 11.56 -4.80 -4.38
N VAL A 112 11.56 -3.57 -3.85
CA VAL A 112 12.82 -2.87 -3.47
C VAL A 112 13.54 -3.59 -2.33
N LYS A 113 12.81 -4.20 -1.38
CA LYS A 113 13.38 -5.04 -0.30
C LYS A 113 14.15 -6.22 -0.90
N GLU A 114 13.59 -6.90 -1.89
CA GLU A 114 14.26 -8.00 -2.59
C GLU A 114 15.49 -7.52 -3.37
N TRP A 115 15.39 -6.40 -4.09
CA TRP A 115 16.57 -5.85 -4.76
C TRP A 115 17.71 -5.50 -3.81
N ILE A 116 17.40 -4.97 -2.61
CA ILE A 116 18.40 -4.73 -1.57
C ILE A 116 19.01 -6.04 -1.06
N ARG A 117 18.20 -7.08 -0.83
CA ARG A 117 18.71 -8.40 -0.42
C ARG A 117 19.64 -9.00 -1.47
N SER A 118 19.23 -9.00 -2.73
CA SER A 118 20.04 -9.48 -3.85
C SER A 118 21.33 -8.68 -3.99
N GLY A 119 21.26 -7.35 -3.86
CA GLY A 119 22.46 -6.50 -3.93
C GLY A 119 23.43 -6.73 -2.77
N LEU A 120 22.93 -6.98 -1.55
CA LEU A 120 23.78 -7.35 -0.42
C LEU A 120 24.42 -8.73 -0.62
N ALA A 121 23.67 -9.71 -1.12
CA ALA A 121 24.20 -11.03 -1.45
C ALA A 121 25.28 -10.95 -2.53
N ALA A 122 25.02 -10.19 -3.61
CA ALA A 122 26.00 -9.93 -4.66
C ALA A 122 27.26 -9.25 -4.10
N GLN A 123 27.10 -8.26 -3.21
CA GLN A 123 28.23 -7.60 -2.57
C GLN A 123 29.11 -8.58 -1.79
N LEU A 124 28.52 -9.54 -1.08
CA LEU A 124 29.26 -10.61 -0.38
C LEU A 124 30.01 -11.52 -1.35
N MET A 125 29.38 -11.90 -2.48
CA MET A 125 30.04 -12.72 -3.51
C MET A 125 31.24 -12.01 -4.16
N PHE A 126 31.17 -10.69 -4.28
CA PHE A 126 32.25 -9.88 -4.84
C PHE A 126 33.27 -9.37 -3.81
N GLN A 127 33.19 -9.80 -2.53
CA GLN A 127 34.20 -9.48 -1.51
C GLN A 127 35.55 -10.12 -1.87
N GLY A 128 36.39 -9.36 -2.57
CA GLY A 128 37.70 -9.81 -3.07
C GLY A 128 38.02 -9.33 -4.49
N MET A 129 37.01 -8.87 -5.24
CA MET A 129 37.19 -8.24 -6.55
C MET A 129 37.35 -6.70 -6.42
N GLN A 130 37.83 -6.06 -7.50
CA GLN A 130 38.10 -4.61 -7.62
C GLN A 130 37.06 -3.72 -6.92
N ARG A 131 37.51 -2.61 -6.30
CA ARG A 131 36.64 -1.68 -5.54
C ARG A 131 35.48 -1.11 -6.37
N GLU A 132 35.64 -0.93 -7.66
CA GLU A 132 34.59 -0.39 -8.54
C GLU A 132 33.38 -1.32 -8.64
N THR A 133 33.63 -2.64 -8.69
CA THR A 133 32.60 -3.69 -8.72
C THR A 133 31.82 -3.76 -7.41
N THR A 134 32.44 -3.37 -6.29
CA THR A 134 31.77 -3.40 -4.97
C THR A 134 30.64 -2.39 -4.81
N THR A 135 30.58 -1.37 -5.69
CA THR A 135 29.54 -0.32 -5.61
C THR A 135 28.36 -0.56 -6.55
N ARG A 136 28.55 -1.40 -7.58
CA ARG A 136 27.57 -1.76 -8.62
C ARG A 136 27.01 -3.14 -8.33
N VAL A 137 26.00 -3.21 -7.48
CA VAL A 137 25.48 -4.48 -6.95
C VAL A 137 24.01 -4.72 -7.28
N PHE A 138 23.36 -3.78 -7.96
CA PHE A 138 21.95 -3.88 -8.31
C PHE A 138 21.80 -4.12 -9.80
N LEU A 139 20.87 -4.97 -10.21
CA LEU A 139 20.52 -5.08 -11.62
C LEU A 139 19.78 -3.83 -12.09
N LEU A 140 20.10 -3.35 -13.29
CA LEU A 140 19.28 -2.36 -13.98
C LEU A 140 17.87 -2.95 -14.18
N PRO A 141 16.77 -2.22 -13.87
CA PRO A 141 15.42 -2.69 -14.14
C PRO A 141 15.28 -3.13 -15.60
N GLY A 142 14.71 -4.31 -15.84
CA GLY A 142 14.57 -4.88 -17.19
C GLY A 142 15.84 -5.52 -17.76
N SER A 143 16.95 -5.53 -17.02
CA SER A 143 18.19 -6.20 -17.41
C SER A 143 18.53 -7.35 -16.47
N THR A 144 19.15 -8.40 -17.03
CA THR A 144 19.66 -9.56 -16.29
C THR A 144 21.18 -9.54 -16.11
N THR A 145 21.88 -8.67 -16.84
CA THR A 145 23.35 -8.67 -16.93
C THR A 145 23.98 -7.37 -16.46
N ARG A 146 23.25 -6.25 -16.50
CA ARG A 146 23.83 -4.93 -16.23
C ARG A 146 23.67 -4.53 -14.79
N LEU A 147 24.80 -4.17 -14.17
CA LEU A 147 24.86 -3.76 -12.77
C LEU A 147 24.98 -2.23 -12.64
N ILE A 148 24.17 -1.67 -11.76
CA ILE A 148 24.14 -0.26 -11.39
C ILE A 148 24.42 -0.08 -9.91
N CYS A 149 24.84 1.13 -9.56
CA CYS A 149 24.97 1.50 -8.17
C CYS A 149 23.60 1.81 -7.54
N ARG A 150 23.59 1.80 -6.21
CA ARG A 150 22.42 2.17 -5.39
C ARG A 150 21.79 3.51 -5.79
N ASN A 151 22.62 4.51 -6.09
CA ASN A 151 22.15 5.86 -6.38
C ASN A 151 21.46 5.93 -7.74
N ALA A 152 21.98 5.22 -8.74
CA ALA A 152 21.33 5.06 -10.04
C ALA A 152 19.97 4.37 -9.90
N LEU A 153 19.91 3.28 -9.12
CA LEU A 153 18.63 2.60 -8.85
C LEU A 153 17.63 3.56 -8.21
N CYS A 154 18.03 4.28 -7.15
CA CYS A 154 17.19 5.28 -6.49
C CYS A 154 16.70 6.38 -7.44
N GLN A 155 17.54 6.81 -8.39
CA GLN A 155 17.14 7.78 -9.40
C GLN A 155 16.01 7.20 -10.25
N PHE A 156 16.19 6.02 -10.83
CA PHE A 156 15.20 5.39 -11.69
C PHE A 156 13.84 5.16 -11.03
N ILE A 157 13.83 4.77 -9.75
CA ILE A 157 12.56 4.52 -9.02
C ILE A 157 12.03 5.74 -8.24
N GLY A 158 12.70 6.89 -8.32
CA GLY A 158 12.32 8.09 -7.59
C GLY A 158 12.43 7.99 -6.06
N TYR A 159 13.33 7.17 -5.54
CA TYR A 159 13.52 6.99 -4.10
C TYR A 159 14.52 7.99 -3.52
N GLY A 160 14.04 8.84 -2.62
CA GLY A 160 14.89 9.70 -1.80
C GLY A 160 15.44 9.00 -0.56
N GLN A 161 16.30 9.72 0.18
CA GLN A 161 16.94 9.27 1.42
C GLN A 161 15.97 8.59 2.41
N LYS A 162 14.83 9.22 2.72
CA LYS A 162 13.87 8.72 3.72
C LYS A 162 13.25 7.38 3.29
N SER A 163 12.80 7.29 2.04
CA SER A 163 12.21 6.08 1.47
C SER A 163 13.21 4.93 1.47
N TRP A 164 14.43 5.19 0.99
CA TRP A 164 15.49 4.18 0.96
C TRP A 164 15.85 3.67 2.36
N LYS A 165 16.13 4.57 3.32
CA LYS A 165 16.42 4.19 4.71
C LYS A 165 15.27 3.40 5.35
N GLY A 166 14.03 3.76 5.01
CA GLY A 166 12.85 3.03 5.45
C GLY A 166 12.86 1.57 4.99
N VAL A 167 13.15 1.31 3.70
CA VAL A 167 13.23 -0.07 3.19
C VAL A 167 14.44 -0.80 3.75
N VAL A 168 15.61 -0.16 3.85
CA VAL A 168 16.79 -0.78 4.48
C VAL A 168 16.50 -1.20 5.92
N LYS A 169 15.72 -0.42 6.68
CA LYS A 169 15.29 -0.80 8.02
C LYS A 169 14.44 -2.08 8.00
N LEU A 170 13.50 -2.19 7.06
CA LEU A 170 12.67 -3.40 6.87
C LEU A 170 13.49 -4.62 6.46
N VAL A 171 14.54 -4.44 5.64
CA VAL A 171 15.47 -5.53 5.30
C VAL A 171 16.18 -6.02 6.56
N LYS A 172 16.67 -5.10 7.39
CA LYS A 172 17.40 -5.43 8.63
C LYS A 172 16.51 -6.07 9.69
N SER A 173 15.27 -5.61 9.86
CA SER A 173 14.34 -6.17 10.83
C SER A 173 13.62 -7.43 10.34
N GLY A 174 13.63 -7.70 9.04
CA GLY A 174 12.87 -8.80 8.43
C GLY A 174 11.40 -8.47 8.17
N ASP A 175 10.89 -7.36 8.70
CA ASP A 175 9.47 -6.98 8.67
C ASP A 175 8.91 -6.75 7.26
N ASP A 176 7.62 -6.99 7.11
CA ASP A 176 6.89 -6.67 5.88
C ASP A 176 6.49 -5.20 5.78
N PRO A 177 6.44 -4.64 4.56
CA PRO A 177 6.01 -3.27 4.35
C PRO A 177 4.51 -3.13 4.64
N VAL A 178 4.18 -2.47 5.75
CA VAL A 178 2.80 -2.12 6.08
C VAL A 178 2.47 -0.74 5.52
N HIS A 179 1.34 -0.62 4.82
CA HIS A 179 0.79 0.68 4.42
C HIS A 179 0.02 1.31 5.59
N GLY A 180 0.40 2.53 5.96
CA GLY A 180 -0.27 3.31 7.01
C GLY A 180 -0.08 2.75 8.43
N LEU A 181 -0.91 3.25 9.34
CA LEU A 181 -0.96 2.84 10.74
C LEU A 181 -1.97 1.70 10.94
N LYS A 182 -2.06 0.77 9.99
CA LYS A 182 -3.00 -0.35 10.09
C LYS A 182 -2.67 -1.12 11.38
N ASN A 183 -3.63 -1.16 12.32
CA ASN A 183 -3.50 -1.75 13.65
C ASN A 183 -2.44 -1.08 14.57
N LYS A 184 -2.03 0.16 14.29
CA LYS A 184 -1.12 0.94 15.14
C LYS A 184 -1.80 2.20 15.63
N VAL A 185 -1.59 2.55 16.90
CA VAL A 185 -2.04 3.83 17.44
C VAL A 185 -1.33 4.94 16.69
N GLY A 186 -2.08 5.96 16.24
CA GLY A 186 -1.49 7.05 15.49
C GLY A 186 -0.50 7.86 16.32
N ASN A 187 0.62 8.25 15.71
CA ASN A 187 1.75 8.91 16.36
C ASN A 187 1.42 10.24 17.07
N LYS A 188 0.21 10.79 16.89
CA LYS A 188 -0.25 12.06 17.48
C LYS A 188 -1.55 11.91 18.28
N LEU A 189 -2.01 10.69 18.56
CA LEU A 189 -3.22 10.51 19.37
C LEU A 189 -2.88 10.80 20.83
N ASN A 190 -3.35 11.96 21.29
CA ASN A 190 -3.39 12.30 22.71
C ASN A 190 -4.38 11.36 23.40
N SER A 191 -3.96 10.71 24.49
CA SER A 191 -4.82 9.81 25.27
C SER A 191 -6.12 10.49 25.69
N LYS A 192 -6.05 11.76 26.09
CA LYS A 192 -7.22 12.57 26.45
C LYS A 192 -8.21 12.72 25.29
N SER A 193 -7.71 12.87 24.06
CA SER A 193 -8.58 12.97 22.87
C SER A 193 -9.22 11.63 22.53
N MET A 194 -8.50 10.52 22.72
CA MET A 194 -9.06 9.17 22.55
C MET A 194 -10.21 8.91 23.52
N ASP A 195 -10.04 9.29 24.78
CA ASP A 195 -11.09 9.13 25.79
C ASP A 195 -12.32 9.97 25.44
N LEU A 196 -12.11 11.23 25.01
CA LEU A 196 -13.21 12.10 24.56
C LEU A 196 -13.95 11.52 23.34
N PHE A 197 -13.23 10.98 22.36
CA PHE A 197 -13.86 10.31 21.22
C PHE A 197 -14.62 9.05 21.65
N HIS A 198 -14.08 8.26 22.57
CA HIS A 198 -14.76 7.08 23.08
C HIS A 198 -16.08 7.45 23.77
N VAL A 199 -16.06 8.45 24.66
CA VAL A 199 -17.27 8.95 25.33
C VAL A 199 -18.27 9.48 24.31
N PHE A 200 -17.81 10.28 23.34
CA PHE A 200 -18.66 10.83 22.28
C PHE A 200 -19.34 9.75 21.44
N PHE A 201 -18.60 8.75 20.95
CA PHE A 201 -19.19 7.68 20.13
C PHE A 201 -20.07 6.75 20.95
N THR A 202 -19.79 6.55 22.23
CA THR A 202 -20.65 5.78 23.14
C THR A 202 -21.98 6.49 23.33
N SER A 203 -21.96 7.80 23.64
CA SER A 203 -23.16 8.63 23.73
C SER A 203 -23.94 8.68 22.42
N MET A 204 -23.24 8.81 21.28
CA MET A 204 -23.91 8.78 19.97
C MET A 204 -24.61 7.44 19.72
N LYS A 205 -24.03 6.31 20.12
CA LYS A 205 -24.69 5.00 20.02
C LYS A 205 -25.96 4.96 20.89
N GLU A 206 -25.91 5.46 22.11
CA GLU A 206 -27.08 5.54 22.99
C GLU A 206 -28.20 6.43 22.42
N HIS A 207 -27.84 7.53 21.75
CA HIS A 207 -28.80 8.40 21.07
C HIS A 207 -29.29 7.85 19.72
N ALA A 208 -28.49 7.02 19.06
CA ALA A 208 -28.82 6.38 17.79
C ALA A 208 -29.56 5.06 17.96
N LEU A 209 -29.65 4.51 19.18
CA LEU A 209 -30.64 3.48 19.48
C LEU A 209 -32.01 4.05 19.08
N PRO A 210 -32.82 3.29 18.31
CA PRO A 210 -34.15 3.74 17.92
C PRO A 210 -34.95 3.99 19.19
N ARG A 211 -34.97 5.24 19.65
CA ARG A 211 -35.90 5.70 20.67
C ARG A 211 -37.25 5.58 20.00
N ALA A 212 -38.11 4.73 20.54
CA ALA A 212 -39.49 4.63 20.10
C ALA A 212 -40.11 6.03 20.23
N THR A 213 -40.11 6.82 19.16
CA THR A 213 -40.80 8.09 19.09
C THR A 213 -42.27 7.78 19.37
N LYS A 214 -42.77 8.26 20.51
CA LYS A 214 -44.15 8.11 20.95
C LYS A 214 -45.06 8.60 19.83
N ILE A 215 -45.66 7.68 19.06
CA ILE A 215 -46.72 8.04 18.12
C ILE A 215 -47.94 8.31 18.99
N VAL A 216 -48.17 9.57 19.32
CA VAL A 216 -49.43 9.99 19.95
C VAL A 216 -50.48 9.95 18.85
N ARG A 217 -51.33 8.93 18.85
CA ARG A 217 -52.56 8.95 18.07
C ARG A 217 -53.64 9.63 18.91
N THR A 218 -54.10 10.78 18.45
CA THR A 218 -55.33 11.38 18.96
C THR A 218 -56.50 10.66 18.28
N GLU A 219 -57.20 9.81 19.00
CA GLU A 219 -58.46 9.24 18.51
C GLU A 219 -59.63 10.05 19.09
N MET A 220 -60.50 10.53 18.21
CA MET A 220 -61.79 11.13 18.59
C MET A 220 -62.81 10.01 18.70
N VAL A 221 -63.33 9.78 19.90
CA VAL A 221 -64.51 8.93 20.13
C VAL A 221 -65.57 9.85 20.74
N ASP A 222 -66.74 9.93 20.10
CA ASP A 222 -67.93 10.66 20.57
C ASP A 222 -67.71 12.14 20.94
N GLY A 223 -66.90 12.86 20.14
CA GLY A 223 -66.70 14.31 20.29
C GLY A 223 -65.84 14.74 21.48
N VAL A 224 -65.23 13.78 22.21
CA VAL A 224 -64.28 14.03 23.29
C VAL A 224 -62.90 13.50 22.89
N ASN A 225 -61.89 14.36 22.92
CA ASN A 225 -60.49 13.97 22.66
C ASN A 225 -60.00 13.09 23.80
N THR A 226 -59.82 11.80 23.56
CA THR A 226 -59.28 10.88 24.57
C THR A 226 -57.82 10.60 24.23
N LEU A 227 -56.90 11.10 25.06
CA LEU A 227 -55.48 10.79 24.98
C LEU A 227 -55.24 9.40 25.60
N VAL A 228 -55.05 8.39 24.75
CA VAL A 228 -54.64 7.06 25.21
C VAL A 228 -53.12 7.05 25.31
N GLU A 229 -52.59 7.29 26.51
CA GLU A 229 -51.18 7.06 26.81
C GLU A 229 -50.96 5.58 27.14
N LEU A 230 -50.32 4.84 26.23
CA LEU A 230 -49.76 3.54 26.55
C LEU A 230 -48.46 3.77 27.35
N ARG A 231 -48.44 3.34 28.62
CA ARG A 231 -47.26 3.40 29.51
C ARG A 231 -46.55 2.06 29.61
N GLU A 232 -45.22 2.12 29.68
CA GLU A 232 -44.47 1.66 30.86
C GLU A 232 -43.68 2.87 31.42
N GLU A 233 -43.52 2.95 32.73
CA GLU A 233 -43.01 4.11 33.45
C GLU A 233 -41.48 4.22 33.39
N GLU A 234 -40.94 5.21 32.67
CA GLU A 234 -39.55 5.64 32.84
C GLU A 234 -39.50 6.88 33.76
N LYS A 235 -39.12 6.63 35.02
CA LYS A 235 -38.61 7.64 35.95
C LYS A 235 -37.19 7.99 35.48
N ASP A 236 -36.98 9.26 35.09
CA ASP A 236 -35.68 9.96 34.94
C ASP A 236 -35.59 10.75 33.62
N ILE A 237 -36.54 11.67 33.40
CA ILE A 237 -36.36 12.76 32.44
C ILE A 237 -35.92 13.99 33.23
N VAL A 238 -34.63 14.32 33.17
CA VAL A 238 -34.11 15.61 33.64
C VAL A 238 -34.33 16.63 32.52
N GLU A 239 -35.27 17.54 32.71
CA GLU A 239 -35.44 18.69 31.83
C GLU A 239 -34.23 19.62 31.95
N LEU A 240 -33.41 19.68 30.91
CA LEU A 240 -32.38 20.70 30.77
C LEU A 240 -33.06 22.06 30.51
N HIS A 241 -33.20 22.85 31.57
CA HIS A 241 -33.59 24.26 31.45
C HIS A 241 -32.51 25.01 30.66
N ARG A 242 -32.93 25.60 29.55
CA ARG A 242 -32.10 26.49 28.73
C ARG A 242 -32.07 27.87 29.41
N PRO A 243 -30.90 28.49 29.60
CA PRO A 243 -30.82 29.89 30.04
C PRO A 243 -31.33 30.85 28.96
#